data_AF-A0ABC8M0M4-F1
#
_entry.id   AF-A0ABC8M0M4-F1
#
_cell.length_a   1.000
_cell.length_b   1.000
_cell.length_c   1.000
_cell.angle_alpha   90.00
_cell.angle_beta   90.00
_cell.angle_gamma   90.00
#
_symmetry.space_group_name_H-M   'P 1'
#
loop_
_entity.id
_entity.type
_entity.pdbx_description
1 polymer ?
#
loop_
_entity_poly.entity_id
_entity_poly.type
_entity_poly.pdbx_seq_one_letter_code
_entity_poly.pdbx_strand_id
1 'polypeptide(L)' 'MSNNASLVPVKDLKPSKTKWRSQVKVLHSWLQNTGFGGETLQMILTDEHGEKITA' A
#
# COMPACT_ATOMS: atom_id res chain seq x y z
N MET A 1 8.03 -2.76 23.49
CA MET A 1 6.62 -2.31 23.47
C MET A 1 6.19 -2.22 22.01
N SER A 2 5.25 -3.05 21.57
CA SER A 2 4.70 -2.99 20.21
C SER A 2 3.93 -1.67 20.07
N ASN A 3 4.46 -0.78 19.24
CA ASN A 3 3.81 0.49 18.93
C ASN A 3 2.60 0.15 18.04
N ASN A 4 1.44 -0.04 18.64
CA ASN A 4 0.19 -0.31 17.93
C ASN A 4 -0.26 0.99 17.26
N ALA A 5 0.39 1.36 16.16
CA ALA A 5 -0.10 2.41 15.29
C ALA A 5 -1.54 2.08 14.89
N SER A 6 -2.45 3.01 15.15
CA SER A 6 -3.85 2.90 14.76
C SER A 6 -3.94 2.65 13.25
N LEU A 7 -4.88 1.79 12.86
CA LEU A 7 -5.15 1.56 11.45
C LEU A 7 -5.72 2.84 10.84
N VAL A 8 -5.13 3.27 9.72
CA VAL A 8 -5.54 4.45 8.97
C VAL A 8 -6.18 3.97 7.66
N PRO A 9 -7.41 4.41 7.32
CA PRO A 9 -8.01 4.12 6.01
C PRO A 9 -7.15 4.63 4.86
N VAL A 10 -7.22 4.00 3.69
CA VAL A 10 -6.36 4.34 2.55
C VAL A 10 -6.58 5.79 2.09
N LYS A 11 -7.84 6.26 2.11
CA LYS A 11 -8.21 7.64 1.78
C LYS A 11 -7.55 8.72 2.66
N ASP A 12 -7.13 8.36 3.87
CA ASP A 12 -6.59 9.29 4.85
C ASP A 12 -5.05 9.33 4.86
N LEU A 13 -4.41 8.54 3.99
CA LEU A 13 -2.96 8.54 3.80
C LEU A 13 -2.50 9.88 3.21
N LYS A 14 -1.50 10.51 3.85
CA LYS A 14 -0.92 11.78 3.38
C LYS A 14 0.53 11.58 2.93
N PRO A 15 0.93 12.15 1.76
CA PRO A 15 2.29 12.03 1.25
C PRO A 15 3.38 12.57 2.18
N SER A 16 3.07 13.58 3.00
CA SER A 16 4.05 14.25 3.88
C SER A 16 4.43 13.46 5.13
N LYS A 17 3.75 12.35 5.43
CA LYS A 17 3.99 11.54 6.63
C LYS A 17 4.69 10.25 6.24
N THR A 18 5.73 9.89 6.99
CA THR A 18 6.64 8.78 6.65
C THR A 18 6.23 7.43 7.26
N LYS A 19 5.23 7.39 8.15
CA LYS A 19 4.79 6.17 8.82
C LYS A 19 3.26 6.09 8.88
N TRP A 20 2.73 5.02 8.30
CA TRP A 20 1.32 4.67 8.30
C TRP A 20 1.16 3.17 8.54
N ARG A 21 -0.04 2.77 8.97
CA ARG A 21 -0.44 1.36 9.04
C ARG A 21 -1.87 1.26 8.53
N SER A 22 -2.09 0.46 7.49
CA SER A 22 -3.41 0.22 6.91
C SER A 22 -3.61 -1.27 6.73
N GLN A 23 -4.83 -1.74 6.91
CA GLN A 23 -5.21 -3.12 6.61
C GLN A 23 -5.85 -3.16 5.23
N VAL A 24 -5.31 -4.00 4.34
CA VAL A 24 -5.71 -4.07 2.94
C VAL A 24 -5.75 -5.52 2.46
N LYS A 25 -6.44 -5.74 1.34
CA LYS A 25 -6.40 -6.97 0.55
C LYS A 25 -5.70 -6.71 -0.78
N VAL A 26 -4.96 -7.69 -1.27
CA VAL A 26 -4.40 -7.66 -2.61
C VAL A 26 -5.51 -8.03 -3.61
N LEU A 27 -5.76 -7.17 -4.59
CA LEU A 27 -6.68 -7.43 -5.69
C LEU A 27 -5.95 -7.98 -6.91
N HIS A 28 -4.77 -7.44 -7.21
CA HIS A 28 -3.95 -7.86 -8.34
C HIS A 28 -2.47 -7.68 -8.01
N SER A 29 -1.61 -8.53 -8.58
CA SER A 29 -0.16 -8.46 -8.42
C SER A 29 0.53 -8.94 -9.69
N TRP A 30 1.58 -8.25 -10.13
CA TRP A 30 2.38 -8.62 -11.29
C TRP A 30 3.84 -8.20 -11.11
N LEU A 31 4.75 -8.90 -11.77
CA LEU A 31 6.15 -8.51 -11.86
C LEU A 31 6.30 -7.53 -13.03
N GLN A 32 6.93 -6.39 -12.78
CA GLN A 32 7.26 -5.38 -13.78
C GLN A 32 8.78 -5.26 -13.89
N ASN A 33 9.30 -5.50 -15.08
CA ASN A 33 10.69 -5.20 -15.38
C ASN A 33 10.83 -3.72 -15.73
N THR A 34 11.55 -2.97 -14.90
CA THR A 34 11.83 -1.55 -15.15
C THR A 34 13.25 -1.39 -15.64
N GLY A 35 13.44 -0.59 -16.70
CA GLY A 35 14.75 -0.38 -17.33
C GLY A 35 15.84 0.21 -16.41
N PHE A 36 15.46 0.72 -15.22
CA PHE A 36 16.37 1.33 -14.26
C PHE A 36 16.50 0.55 -12.93
N GLY A 37 15.58 -0.37 -12.62
CA GLY A 37 15.45 -0.95 -11.27
C GLY A 37 15.37 -2.48 -11.22
N GLY A 38 15.41 -3.16 -12.36
CA GLY A 38 15.21 -4.61 -12.41
C GLY A 38 13.75 -5.00 -12.23
N GLU A 39 13.52 -6.22 -11.74
CA GLU A 39 12.19 -6.77 -11.50
C GLU A 39 11.58 -6.22 -10.21
N THR A 40 10.41 -5.58 -10.32
CA THR A 40 9.65 -5.02 -9.21
C THR A 40 8.27 -5.68 -9.13
N LEU A 41 7.84 -6.10 -7.95
CA LEU A 41 6.46 -6.56 -7.73
C LEU A 41 5.54 -5.34 -7.58
N GLN A 42 4.61 -5.17 -8.52
CA GLN A 42 3.54 -4.18 -8.43
C GLN A 42 2.23 -4.82 -8.00
N MET A 43 1.40 -4.07 -7.27
CA MET A 43 0.14 -4.53 -6.72
C MET A 43 -0.96 -3.48 -6.78
N ILE A 44 -2.21 -3.94 -6.91
CA ILE A 44 -3.41 -3.16 -6.58
C ILE A 44 -3.94 -3.66 -5.24
N LEU A 45 -4.06 -2.76 -4.27
CA LEU A 45 -4.55 -3.04 -2.92
C LEU A 45 -5.90 -2.34 -2.71
N THR A 46 -6.73 -2.89 -1.84
CA THR A 46 -7.99 -2.26 -1.41
C THR A 46 -8.18 -2.37 0.10
N ASP A 47 -8.73 -1.34 0.73
CA ASP A 47 -9.15 -1.40 2.14
C ASP A 47 -10.61 -1.86 2.30
N GLU A 48 -11.08 -1.88 3.55
CA GLU A 48 -12.46 -2.25 3.91
C GLU A 48 -13.53 -1.28 3.38
N HIS A 49 -13.15 -0.04 3.07
CA HIS A 49 -14.03 0.97 2.50
C HIS A 49 -14.10 0.89 0.97
N GLY A 50 -13.32 -0.01 0.35
CA GLY A 50 -13.24 -0.17 -1.10
C GLY A 50 -12.30 0.83 -1.78
N GLU A 51 -11.54 1.61 -1.01
CA GLU A 51 -10.56 2.56 -1.56
C GLU A 51 -9.34 1.79 -2.07
N LYS A 52 -8.87 2.14 -3.27
CA LYS A 52 -7.80 1.42 -3.95
C LYS A 52 -6.50 2.21 -3.96
N ILE A 53 -5.37 1.50 -3.80
CA ILE A 53 -4.04 2.08 -3.90
C ILE A 53 -3.10 1.17 -4.69
N THR A 54 -2.24 1.79 -5.49
CA THR A 54 -1.14 1.13 -6.22
C THR A 54 0.09 1.08 -5.33
N ALA A 55 0.73 -0.09 -5.24
CA ALA A 55 1.95 -0.32 -4.47
C ALA A 55 3.03 -1.00 -5.30
#